data_AF-A0A5K0V8C2-F1
#
_entry.id   AF-A0A5K0V8C2-F1
#
_cell.length_a   1.000
_cell.length_b   1.000
_cell.length_c   1.000
_cell.angle_alpha   90.00
_cell.angle_beta   90.00
_cell.angle_gamma   90.00
#
_symmetry.space_group_name_H-M   'P 1'
#
loop_
_entity.id
_entity.type
_entity.pdbx_description
1 polymer ?
#
loop_
_entity_poly.entity_id
_entity_poly.type
_entity_poly.pdbx_seq_one_letter_code
_entity_poly.pdbx_strand_id
1 'polypeptide(L)' 'QEGIAALRDNVDTLIVIPNDKLLTAVSQSTPVTEAFNLADDILRQGVRGISDIIT' A
#
# COMPACT_ATOMS: atom_id res chain seq x y z
N GLN A 1 15.47 -6.16 1.41
CA GLN A 1 15.26 -5.91 -0.04
C GLN A 1 15.10 -7.20 -0.85
N GLU A 2 15.60 -8.36 -0.36
CA GLU A 2 15.51 -9.64 -1.07
C GLU A 2 14.08 -10.09 -1.40
N GLY A 3 13.11 -9.90 -0.49
CA GLY A 3 11.72 -10.33 -0.75
C GLY A 3 11.03 -9.60 -1.91
N ILE A 4 11.31 -8.31 -2.10
CA ILE A 4 10.79 -7.54 -3.25
C ILE A 4 11.44 -8.02 -4.55
N ALA A 5 12.74 -8.32 -4.52
CA ALA A 5 13.46 -8.85 -5.68
C ALA A 5 12.89 -10.22 -6.10
N ALA A 6 12.70 -11.13 -5.15
CA ALA A 6 12.12 -12.45 -5.41
C ALA A 6 10.69 -12.37 -5.98
N LEU A 7 9.88 -11.41 -5.52
CA LEU A 7 8.53 -11.21 -6.05
C LEU A 7 8.54 -10.73 -7.51
N ARG A 8 9.49 -9.86 -7.90
CA ARG A 8 9.59 -9.36 -9.28
C ARG A 8 9.78 -10.46 -10.31
N ASP A 9 10.50 -11.51 -9.96
CA ASP A 9 10.80 -12.62 -10.87
C ASP A 9 9.57 -13.53 -11.11
N ASN A 10 8.50 -13.35 -10.34
CA ASN A 10 7.33 -14.24 -10.32
C ASN A 10 6.00 -13.54 -10.67
N VAL A 11 6.00 -12.25 -11.02
CA VAL A 11 4.77 -11.48 -11.31
C VAL A 11 4.89 -10.63 -12.57
N ASP A 12 3.79 -10.47 -13.31
CA ASP A 12 3.75 -9.59 -14.50
C ASP A 12 3.88 -8.11 -14.13
N THR A 13 3.38 -7.71 -12.95
CA THR A 13 3.46 -6.34 -12.45
C THR A 13 3.55 -6.35 -10.93
N LEU A 14 4.55 -5.67 -10.39
CA LEU A 14 4.74 -5.49 -8.95
C LEU A 14 4.44 -4.05 -8.54
N ILE A 15 3.43 -3.88 -7.71
CA ILE A 15 3.07 -2.59 -7.10
C ILE A 15 3.66 -2.55 -5.68
N VAL A 16 4.52 -1.58 -5.41
CA VAL A 16 5.16 -1.40 -4.10
C VAL A 16 4.62 -0.15 -3.44
N ILE A 17 4.02 -0.29 -2.25
CA ILE A 17 3.44 0.82 -1.51
C ILE A 17 4.27 1.06 -0.25
N PRO A 18 4.97 2.22 -0.14
CA PRO A 18 5.80 2.51 1.02
C PRO A 18 4.94 2.95 2.20
N ASN A 19 4.96 2.17 3.29
CA ASN A 19 4.21 2.46 4.52
C ASN A 19 4.58 3.83 5.12
N ASP A 20 5.82 4.29 4.97
CA ASP A 20 6.27 5.60 5.47
C ASP A 20 5.46 6.77 4.87
N LYS A 21 4.96 6.61 3.63
CA LYS A 21 4.09 7.61 3.01
C LYS A 21 2.68 7.59 3.61
N LEU A 22 2.18 6.41 4.00
CA LEU A 22 0.89 6.28 4.67
C LEU A 22 0.92 6.98 6.04
N LEU A 23 2.04 6.87 6.76
CA LEU A 23 2.23 7.53 8.06
C LEU A 23 2.21 9.06 7.98
N THR A 24 2.53 9.67 6.82
CA THR A 24 2.42 11.13 6.65
C THR A 24 0.98 11.65 6.61
N ALA A 25 0.02 10.77 6.31
CA ALA A 25 -1.41 11.08 6.34
C ALA A 25 -2.03 10.89 7.75
N VAL A 26 -1.27 10.34 8.70
CA VAL A 26 -1.74 10.00 10.05
C VAL A 26 -1.15 10.98 11.08
N SER A 27 -1.98 11.46 12.02
CA SER A 27 -1.50 12.27 13.13
C SER A 27 -0.67 11.43 14.11
N GLN A 28 0.36 12.01 14.74
CA GLN A 28 1.14 11.34 15.79
C GLN A 28 0.31 10.96 17.02
N SER A 29 -0.87 11.57 17.20
CA SER A 29 -1.81 11.26 18.27
C SER A 29 -2.72 10.07 17.95
N THR A 30 -2.71 9.56 16.72
CA THR A 30 -3.61 8.49 16.28
C THR A 30 -3.13 7.14 16.84
N PRO A 31 -4.02 6.34 17.46
CA PRO A 31 -3.70 4.99 17.87
C PRO A 31 -3.21 4.13 16.70
N VAL A 32 -2.25 3.24 16.96
CA VAL A 32 -1.63 2.38 15.94
C VAL A 32 -2.68 1.57 15.15
N THR A 33 -3.72 1.07 15.81
CA THR A 33 -4.82 0.33 15.16
C THR A 33 -5.60 1.18 14.16
N GLU A 34 -5.87 2.43 14.47
CA GLU A 34 -6.58 3.36 13.58
C GLU A 34 -5.68 3.80 12.42
N ALA A 35 -4.37 3.96 12.67
CA ALA A 35 -3.38 4.22 11.62
C ALA A 35 -3.33 3.08 10.59
N PHE A 36 -3.37 1.83 11.04
CA PHE A 36 -3.42 0.66 10.15
C PHE A 36 -4.72 0.60 9.34
N ASN A 37 -5.87 0.89 9.96
CA ASN A 37 -7.14 0.94 9.24
C ASN A 37 -7.14 2.02 8.12
N LEU A 38 -6.56 3.18 8.40
CA LEU A 38 -6.41 4.25 7.40
C LEU A 38 -5.45 3.83 6.27
N ALA A 39 -4.33 3.17 6.62
CA ALA A 39 -3.43 2.60 5.63
C ALA A 39 -4.15 1.60 4.72
N ASP A 40 -4.93 0.67 5.29
CA ASP A 40 -5.72 -0.31 4.54
C ASP A 40 -6.74 0.34 3.61
N ASP A 41 -7.37 1.45 4.04
CA ASP A 41 -8.30 2.20 3.20
C ASP A 41 -7.61 2.83 1.98
N ILE A 42 -6.43 3.43 2.19
CA ILE A 42 -5.60 4.00 1.11
C ILE A 42 -5.15 2.91 0.14
N LEU A 43 -4.70 1.75 0.66
CA LEU A 43 -4.33 0.60 -0.15
C LEU A 43 -5.50 0.12 -1.00
N ARG A 44 -6.69 -0.01 -0.41
CA ARG A 44 -7.91 -0.44 -1.12
C ARG A 44 -8.29 0.52 -2.24
N GLN A 45 -8.22 1.83 -1.99
CA GLN A 45 -8.50 2.84 -3.02
C GLN A 45 -7.48 2.79 -4.16
N GLY A 46 -6.19 2.65 -3.84
CA GLY A 46 -5.12 2.55 -4.84
C GLY A 46 -5.25 1.32 -5.73
N VAL A 47 -5.55 0.15 -5.15
CA VAL A 47 -5.77 -1.08 -5.93
C VAL A 47 -7.01 -0.96 -6.81
N ARG A 48 -8.12 -0.45 -6.27
CA ARG A 48 -9.37 -0.28 -7.04
C ARG A 48 -9.21 0.67 -8.22
N GLY A 49 -8.53 1.80 -8.03
CA GLY A 49 -8.28 2.77 -9.10
C GLY A 49 -7.44 2.20 -10.26
N ILE A 50 -6.55 1.24 -9.98
CA ILE A 50 -5.77 0.56 -11.02
C ILE A 50 -6.61 -0.53 -11.70
N SER A 51 -7.35 -1.32 -10.93
CA SER A 51 -8.26 -2.35 -11.46
C SER A 51 -9.33 -1.79 -12.40
N ASP A 52 -9.85 -0.59 -12.10
CA ASP A 52 -10.87 0.09 -12.89
C ASP A 52 -10.30 0.69 -14.21
N ILE A 53 -8.98 0.86 -14.35
CA ILE A 53 -8.32 1.37 -15.56
C ILE A 53 -7.87 0.22 -16.49
N ILE A 54 -7.59 -0.95 -15.93
CA ILE A 54 -7.12 -2.12 -16.69
C ILE A 54 -8.30 -2.94 -17.28
N THR A 55 -9.51 -2.82 -16.70
CA THR A 55 -10.74 -3.47 -17.23
C THR A 55 -11.32 -2.70 -18.41
#